data_AF-A0A3D4UTQ1-F1
#
_entry.id   AF-A0A3D4UTQ1-F1
#
_cell.length_a   1.000
_cell.length_b   1.000
_cell.length_c   1.000
_cell.angle_alpha   90.00
_cell.angle_beta   90.00
_cell.angle_gamma   90.00
#
_symmetry.space_group_name_H-M   'P 1'
#
loop_
_entity.id
_entity.type
_entity.pdbx_description
1 polymer ?
#
loop_
_entity_poly.entity_id
_entity_poly.type
_entity_poly.pdbx_seq_one_letter_code
_entity_poly.pdbx_strand_id
1 'polypeptide(L)'
;MNIRYLFAALLLVLISTPAVAQLSINEIMASNSTVIADNAGEYDDWIEIYNAGNVSINLAGLYLTDDPDNLTKWQIPSTSSAQTTINANGYLIIWLDNDSEQGAHHVEFKLSAGGEHIALVNTDGTTVLDSISFGEQTTDISFGRKTDGTGSFAFLNPTPNAMNEGNEVAEVSDAPSFSLETGFYSGTVTVGLSASGSAEIRYETGGSVPTPNSPLYSSPISLDTSTVIRAIAIESGKQASDVVTNTYLFEQQHTIPVVSFVMEPDSLFDYDKGMYVIGDSSETNGQYPFFGANFWEDFQYPLNIEYMNEFGNPEFEFMAEAEIGGNFSRGFPKKSFIINNNDRFGLDRLNYPLFPENDYEEYDGFSLRAGAEERSRLLNELMRTINIQWNHKNAMQSYKPAALYINGQYWGIYNIYERKNDDFVESRYGFNDIDMIKDYDEVTDGDAIAYDALIDNFNDETLSGDAFFEYAQSVIDFDSFTDHWIYQLYTSHGDPNNVRYWRPRQEGGKWHYISYDFDWWENLGDEPNEFVSSLRDFMNGSTGGYKILGRMLENDRYKEIFLNRLADLLNTSFQPEYMMGLIDSIDTAINPEMSRDIARWTDGW
;
A
#
# COMPACT_ATOMS: atom_id res chain seq x y z
N MET A 1 -68.89 28.54 -62.37
CA MET A 1 -68.22 27.22 -62.29
C MET A 1 -66.72 27.46 -62.40
N ASN A 2 -65.93 26.78 -61.55
CA ASN A 2 -64.45 26.74 -61.43
C ASN A 2 -63.75 27.62 -60.35
N ILE A 3 -63.78 27.02 -59.15
CA ILE A 3 -62.80 26.91 -58.05
C ILE A 3 -61.35 27.32 -58.35
N ARG A 4 -60.70 28.05 -57.41
CA ARG A 4 -59.35 27.74 -56.87
C ARG A 4 -59.20 28.22 -55.42
N TYR A 5 -58.90 27.28 -54.52
CA TYR A 5 -58.49 27.49 -53.13
C TYR A 5 -56.99 27.84 -53.06
N LEU A 6 -56.59 28.72 -52.14
CA LEU A 6 -55.18 28.94 -51.77
C LEU A 6 -55.04 28.52 -50.29
N PHE A 7 -54.30 27.44 -50.03
CA PHE A 7 -53.87 27.03 -48.68
C PHE A 7 -52.52 27.69 -48.38
N ALA A 8 -52.40 28.35 -47.24
CA ALA A 8 -51.14 28.83 -46.69
C ALA A 8 -50.49 27.71 -45.86
N ALA A 9 -49.26 27.34 -46.20
CA ALA A 9 -48.43 26.43 -45.41
C ALA A 9 -47.58 27.27 -44.43
N LEU A 10 -47.72 26.98 -43.13
CA LEU A 10 -46.90 27.52 -42.06
C LEU A 10 -45.62 26.69 -41.99
N LEU A 11 -44.46 27.30 -42.24
CA LEU A 11 -43.14 26.66 -42.13
C LEU A 11 -42.68 26.75 -40.67
N LEU A 12 -42.64 25.63 -39.96
CA LEU A 12 -42.03 25.52 -38.63
C LEU A 12 -40.51 25.32 -38.83
N VAL A 13 -39.70 26.30 -38.46
CA VAL A 13 -38.24 26.16 -38.43
C VAL A 13 -37.88 25.50 -37.10
N LEU A 14 -37.55 24.21 -37.14
CA LEU A 14 -36.89 23.52 -36.03
C LEU A 14 -35.43 23.97 -36.00
N ILE A 15 -35.08 24.81 -35.01
CA ILE A 15 -33.70 25.11 -34.69
C ILE A 15 -33.15 23.89 -33.96
N SER A 16 -32.38 23.05 -34.65
CA SER A 16 -31.55 22.03 -34.00
C SER A 16 -30.35 22.74 -33.37
N THR A 17 -30.34 22.90 -32.06
CA THR A 17 -29.10 23.17 -31.32
C THR A 17 -28.16 21.98 -31.54
N PRO A 18 -26.88 22.19 -31.87
CA PRO A 18 -25.94 21.07 -31.98
C PRO A 18 -25.90 20.31 -30.65
N ALA A 19 -26.00 18.99 -30.70
CA ALA A 19 -26.17 18.07 -29.56
C ALA A 19 -24.97 17.99 -28.59
N VAL A 20 -23.99 18.89 -28.71
CA VAL A 20 -22.75 18.88 -27.93
C VAL A 20 -22.65 20.09 -26.97
N ALA A 21 -23.56 21.06 -27.06
CA ALA A 21 -23.66 22.21 -26.14
C ALA A 21 -24.42 21.88 -24.83
N GLN A 22 -24.45 20.61 -24.43
CA GLN A 22 -25.24 20.10 -23.29
C GLN A 22 -24.44 19.22 -22.33
N LEU A 23 -23.15 18.96 -22.62
CA LEU A 23 -22.23 18.29 -21.72
C LEU A 23 -21.45 19.35 -20.94
N SER A 24 -21.27 19.13 -19.65
CA SER A 24 -20.58 20.04 -18.76
C SER A 24 -19.79 19.26 -17.73
N ILE A 25 -18.61 19.78 -17.37
CA ILE A 25 -17.91 19.36 -16.16
C ILE A 25 -18.74 19.86 -15.00
N ASN A 26 -19.24 18.95 -14.16
CA ASN A 26 -20.22 19.22 -13.12
C ASN A 26 -19.60 19.30 -11.74
N GLU A 27 -18.67 18.41 -11.45
CA GLU A 27 -18.04 18.24 -10.15
C GLU A 27 -16.63 17.67 -10.34
N ILE A 28 -15.70 18.07 -9.46
CA ILE A 28 -14.28 17.67 -9.50
C ILE A 28 -13.86 17.31 -8.08
N MET A 29 -13.10 16.25 -7.94
CA MET A 29 -12.40 15.90 -6.71
C MET A 29 -10.98 15.51 -7.06
N ALA A 30 -10.01 16.38 -6.78
CA ALA A 30 -8.58 16.11 -6.98
C ALA A 30 -7.87 15.68 -5.68
N SER A 31 -8.67 15.27 -4.68
CA SER A 31 -8.19 14.74 -3.41
C SER A 31 -9.33 13.94 -2.77
N ASN A 32 -9.36 12.65 -3.05
CA ASN A 32 -10.37 11.70 -2.60
C ASN A 32 -9.73 10.70 -1.64
N SER A 33 -10.35 10.49 -0.49
CA SER A 33 -9.85 9.60 0.55
C SER A 33 -10.94 8.70 1.10
N THR A 34 -12.18 9.19 1.18
CA THR A 34 -13.29 8.43 1.75
C THR A 34 -14.62 8.57 1.01
N VAL A 35 -14.71 9.45 0.00
CA VAL A 35 -16.00 9.81 -0.62
C VAL A 35 -16.56 8.70 -1.50
N ILE A 36 -15.78 8.27 -2.50
CA ILE A 36 -16.21 7.22 -3.43
C ILE A 36 -14.99 6.47 -3.93
N ALA A 37 -15.05 5.16 -3.84
CA ALA A 37 -14.06 4.28 -4.45
C ALA A 37 -14.49 3.91 -5.88
N ASP A 38 -13.52 3.67 -6.76
CA ASP A 38 -13.75 3.14 -8.08
C ASP A 38 -14.06 1.62 -8.07
N ASN A 39 -14.01 0.98 -9.23
CA ASN A 39 -14.23 -0.46 -9.35
C ASN A 39 -13.05 -1.33 -8.88
N ALA A 40 -11.85 -0.76 -8.71
CA ALA A 40 -10.72 -1.41 -8.04
C ALA A 40 -10.75 -1.17 -6.52
N GLY A 41 -11.65 -0.32 -6.02
CA GLY A 41 -11.73 0.02 -4.60
C GLY A 41 -10.81 1.18 -4.21
N GLU A 42 -10.18 1.82 -5.18
CA GLU A 42 -9.25 2.92 -4.99
C GLU A 42 -10.01 4.24 -4.91
N TYR A 43 -9.52 5.18 -4.10
CA TYR A 43 -10.12 6.50 -3.93
C TYR A 43 -9.35 7.52 -4.79
N ASP A 44 -9.49 7.40 -6.11
CA ASP A 44 -8.80 8.26 -7.07
C ASP A 44 -9.48 9.60 -7.29
N ASP A 45 -8.74 10.50 -7.95
CA ASP A 45 -9.28 11.73 -8.45
C ASP A 45 -10.39 11.45 -9.46
N TRP A 46 -11.41 12.27 -9.46
CA TRP A 46 -12.50 12.12 -10.42
C TRP A 46 -13.05 13.46 -10.90
N ILE A 47 -13.58 13.42 -12.11
CA ILE A 47 -14.50 14.43 -12.61
C ILE A 47 -15.84 13.79 -12.91
N GLU A 48 -16.91 14.54 -12.67
CA GLU A 48 -18.25 14.17 -13.08
C GLU A 48 -18.67 14.99 -14.29
N ILE A 49 -19.09 14.32 -15.35
CA ILE A 49 -19.67 14.94 -16.53
C ILE A 49 -21.19 14.83 -16.44
N TYR A 50 -21.86 15.97 -16.53
CA TYR A 50 -23.32 16.05 -16.56
C TYR A 50 -23.86 16.26 -17.98
N ASN A 51 -24.94 15.54 -18.30
CA ASN A 51 -25.71 15.74 -19.53
C ASN A 51 -27.00 16.52 -19.25
N ALA A 52 -26.98 17.83 -19.47
CA ALA A 52 -28.15 18.72 -19.32
C ALA A 52 -29.24 18.51 -20.41
N GLY A 53 -29.01 17.57 -21.32
CA GLY A 53 -29.88 17.23 -22.43
C GLY A 53 -31.09 16.39 -22.06
N ASN A 54 -32.06 16.35 -22.96
CA ASN A 54 -33.23 15.47 -22.88
C ASN A 54 -33.06 14.14 -23.65
N VAL A 55 -31.85 13.87 -24.15
CA VAL A 55 -31.48 12.64 -24.85
C VAL A 55 -30.14 12.12 -24.30
N SER A 56 -29.94 10.80 -24.33
CA SER A 56 -28.66 10.20 -23.94
C SER A 56 -27.55 10.60 -24.92
N ILE A 57 -26.33 10.75 -24.41
CA ILE A 57 -25.14 11.13 -25.19
C ILE A 57 -24.02 10.15 -24.88
N ASN A 58 -23.33 9.71 -25.93
CA ASN A 58 -22.12 8.93 -25.80
C ASN A 58 -20.90 9.86 -25.85
N LEU A 59 -20.01 9.76 -24.86
CA LEU A 59 -18.76 10.51 -24.78
C LEU A 59 -17.63 9.94 -25.65
N ALA A 60 -17.81 8.74 -26.22
CA ALA A 60 -16.84 8.06 -27.06
C ALA A 60 -16.19 8.99 -28.09
N GLY A 61 -14.85 9.05 -28.07
CA GLY A 61 -14.04 9.83 -28.99
C GLY A 61 -13.85 11.30 -28.63
N LEU A 62 -14.56 11.82 -27.62
CA LEU A 62 -14.23 13.12 -27.01
C LEU A 62 -12.87 13.04 -26.34
N TYR A 63 -12.26 14.19 -26.07
CA TYR A 63 -10.99 14.27 -25.37
C TYR A 63 -11.15 14.92 -24.00
N LEU A 64 -10.31 14.49 -23.06
CA LEU A 64 -10.07 15.14 -21.78
C LEU A 64 -8.62 15.60 -21.72
N THR A 65 -8.39 16.75 -21.10
CA THR A 65 -7.04 17.28 -20.88
C THR A 65 -6.99 18.18 -19.66
N ASP A 66 -5.91 18.07 -18.89
CA ASP A 66 -5.45 19.02 -17.89
C ASP A 66 -4.42 20.03 -18.44
N ASP A 67 -3.89 19.77 -19.64
CA ASP A 67 -2.88 20.57 -20.31
C ASP A 67 -3.53 21.44 -21.41
N PRO A 68 -3.63 22.77 -21.21
CA PRO A 68 -4.23 23.67 -22.19
C PRO A 68 -3.44 23.75 -23.50
N ASP A 69 -2.17 23.33 -23.53
CA ASP A 69 -1.34 23.28 -24.72
C ASP A 69 -1.49 21.94 -25.48
N ASN A 70 -2.16 20.94 -24.89
CA ASN A 70 -2.46 19.64 -25.49
C ASN A 70 -3.95 19.26 -25.36
N LEU A 71 -4.79 19.79 -26.26
CA LEU A 71 -6.24 19.53 -26.26
C LEU A 71 -6.66 18.08 -26.57
N THR A 72 -5.72 17.22 -26.96
CA THR A 72 -5.96 15.82 -27.31
C THR A 72 -5.21 14.85 -26.40
N LYS A 73 -4.93 15.25 -25.15
CA LYS A 73 -4.13 14.46 -24.18
C LYS A 73 -4.68 13.05 -24.00
N TRP A 74 -5.97 12.92 -23.71
CA TRP A 74 -6.64 11.62 -23.57
C TRP A 74 -7.91 11.55 -24.41
N GLN A 75 -8.10 10.48 -25.18
CA GLN A 75 -9.34 10.24 -25.92
C GLN A 75 -10.20 9.20 -25.20
N ILE A 76 -11.44 9.55 -24.86
CA ILE A 76 -12.40 8.63 -24.25
C ILE A 76 -12.63 7.44 -25.21
N PRO A 77 -12.43 6.18 -24.76
CA PRO A 77 -12.46 5.01 -25.65
C PRO A 77 -13.76 4.88 -26.45
N SER A 78 -13.63 4.66 -27.77
CA SER A 78 -14.78 4.45 -28.65
C SER A 78 -15.34 3.02 -28.63
N THR A 79 -14.63 2.10 -27.99
CA THR A 79 -14.91 0.65 -27.98
C THR A 79 -15.98 0.25 -26.96
N SER A 80 -16.32 1.11 -26.01
CA SER A 80 -17.20 0.81 -24.86
C SER A 80 -18.40 1.74 -24.76
N SER A 81 -19.14 1.92 -25.86
CA SER A 81 -20.28 2.86 -25.95
C SER A 81 -21.36 2.67 -24.88
N ALA A 82 -21.53 1.46 -24.34
CA ALA A 82 -22.46 1.19 -23.25
C ALA A 82 -22.01 1.80 -21.92
N GLN A 83 -20.70 1.87 -21.66
CA GLN A 83 -20.12 2.45 -20.45
C GLN A 83 -19.99 3.98 -20.58
N THR A 84 -19.68 4.48 -21.78
CA THR A 84 -19.43 5.92 -22.01
C THR A 84 -20.71 6.71 -22.38
N THR A 85 -21.90 6.13 -22.20
CA THR A 85 -23.18 6.80 -22.48
C THR A 85 -23.81 7.36 -21.22
N ILE A 86 -24.00 8.67 -21.20
CA ILE A 86 -24.74 9.38 -20.16
C ILE A 86 -26.20 9.48 -20.57
N ASN A 87 -27.12 9.07 -19.69
CA ASN A 87 -28.55 9.26 -19.92
C ASN A 87 -28.93 10.76 -19.91
N ALA A 88 -30.12 11.08 -20.42
CA ALA A 88 -30.67 12.43 -20.32
C ALA A 88 -30.77 12.86 -18.85
N ASN A 89 -30.20 14.01 -18.48
CA ASN A 89 -30.07 14.49 -17.09
C ASN A 89 -29.28 13.52 -16.19
N GLY A 90 -28.44 12.68 -16.77
CA GLY A 90 -27.57 11.76 -16.04
C GLY A 90 -26.17 12.35 -15.82
N TYR A 91 -25.42 11.62 -15.00
CA TYR A 91 -24.04 11.91 -14.61
C TYR A 91 -23.15 10.75 -15.04
N LEU A 92 -21.86 11.02 -15.23
CA LEU A 92 -20.86 9.99 -15.41
C LEU A 92 -19.55 10.43 -14.78
N ILE A 93 -19.04 9.59 -13.88
CA ILE A 93 -17.71 9.73 -13.29
C ILE A 93 -16.67 9.23 -14.27
N ILE A 94 -15.58 9.98 -14.38
CA ILE A 94 -14.34 9.62 -15.06
C ILE A 94 -13.22 9.75 -14.02
N TRP A 95 -12.48 8.66 -13.81
CA TRP A 95 -11.35 8.54 -12.88
C TRP A 95 -10.07 9.05 -13.54
N LEU A 96 -9.31 9.86 -12.81
CA LEU A 96 -8.03 10.46 -13.21
C LEU A 96 -6.93 9.89 -12.34
N ASP A 97 -6.51 8.69 -12.70
CA ASP A 97 -5.77 7.76 -11.86
C ASP A 97 -4.49 7.23 -12.52
N ASN A 98 -4.24 7.60 -13.78
CA ASN A 98 -3.12 7.10 -14.56
C ASN A 98 -3.15 5.57 -14.79
N ASP A 99 -4.36 4.98 -14.84
CA ASP A 99 -4.57 3.54 -15.03
C ASP A 99 -5.75 3.23 -15.98
N SER A 100 -5.53 3.34 -17.28
CA SER A 100 -6.56 3.00 -18.26
C SER A 100 -6.87 1.50 -18.40
N GLU A 101 -6.12 0.61 -17.72
CA GLU A 101 -6.37 -0.83 -17.76
C GLU A 101 -7.65 -1.20 -16.98
N GLN A 102 -8.06 -0.37 -16.02
CA GLN A 102 -9.26 -0.57 -15.19
C GLN A 102 -10.59 -0.32 -15.92
N GLY A 103 -10.56 0.34 -17.08
CA GLY A 103 -11.71 0.40 -17.96
C GLY A 103 -11.94 1.75 -18.65
N ALA A 104 -13.09 1.87 -19.32
CA ALA A 104 -13.36 3.01 -20.19
C ALA A 104 -13.63 4.34 -19.46
N HIS A 105 -13.68 4.32 -18.13
CA HIS A 105 -13.86 5.48 -17.27
C HIS A 105 -12.55 5.99 -16.68
N HIS A 106 -11.42 5.31 -16.90
CA HIS A 106 -10.12 5.66 -16.33
C HIS A 106 -9.23 6.33 -17.38
N VAL A 107 -8.38 7.26 -16.96
CA VAL A 107 -7.56 8.09 -17.86
C VAL A 107 -6.09 8.12 -17.44
N GLU A 108 -5.20 8.25 -18.41
CA GLU A 108 -3.73 8.21 -18.22
C GLU A 108 -3.15 9.54 -17.66
N PHE A 109 -3.81 10.16 -16.68
CA PHE A 109 -3.29 11.28 -15.91
C PHE A 109 -4.09 11.50 -14.61
N LYS A 110 -3.48 12.14 -13.60
CA LYS A 110 -4.11 12.56 -12.33
C LYS A 110 -4.26 14.08 -12.27
N LEU A 111 -5.04 14.59 -11.30
CA LEU A 111 -5.16 16.02 -11.03
C LEU A 111 -4.27 16.45 -9.86
N SER A 112 -3.76 17.68 -9.90
CA SER A 112 -3.09 18.27 -8.75
C SER A 112 -4.11 18.77 -7.70
N ALA A 113 -4.03 18.27 -6.47
CA ALA A 113 -4.74 18.84 -5.32
C ALA A 113 -4.37 20.32 -5.06
N GLY A 114 -3.21 20.79 -5.53
CA GLY A 114 -2.81 22.20 -5.47
C GLY A 114 -3.54 23.14 -6.45
N GLY A 115 -4.35 22.58 -7.35
CA GLY A 115 -5.11 23.30 -8.36
C GLY A 115 -4.52 23.20 -9.77
N GLU A 116 -5.39 23.02 -10.75
CA GLU A 116 -5.01 22.82 -12.15
C GLU A 116 -6.12 23.32 -13.12
N HIS A 117 -5.98 23.00 -14.40
CA HIS A 117 -7.00 23.16 -15.42
C HIS A 117 -7.58 21.80 -15.81
N ILE A 118 -8.83 21.74 -16.23
CA ILE A 118 -9.42 20.57 -16.89
C ILE A 118 -10.38 21.04 -17.98
N ALA A 119 -10.33 20.38 -19.14
CA ALA A 119 -11.20 20.67 -20.28
C ALA A 119 -11.76 19.39 -20.91
N LEU A 120 -13.04 19.45 -21.26
CA LEU A 120 -13.72 18.49 -22.13
C LEU A 120 -13.71 19.04 -23.56
N VAL A 121 -13.11 18.29 -24.49
CA VAL A 121 -12.89 18.73 -25.87
C VAL A 121 -13.64 17.81 -26.83
N ASN A 122 -14.20 18.41 -27.88
CA ASN A 122 -14.97 17.71 -28.90
C ASN A 122 -14.09 16.74 -29.70
N THR A 123 -14.73 15.80 -30.40
CA THR A 123 -14.10 14.80 -31.28
C THR A 123 -13.23 15.39 -32.41
N ASP A 124 -13.36 16.69 -32.70
CA ASP A 124 -12.48 17.41 -33.64
C ASP A 124 -11.11 17.76 -33.06
N GLY A 125 -10.89 17.52 -31.76
CA GLY A 125 -9.64 17.79 -31.04
C GLY A 125 -9.31 19.26 -30.85
N THR A 126 -10.25 20.18 -31.10
CA THR A 126 -10.00 21.63 -31.05
C THR A 126 -11.12 22.45 -30.41
N THR A 127 -12.37 21.98 -30.47
CA THR A 127 -13.51 22.68 -29.88
C THR A 127 -13.65 22.29 -28.41
N VAL A 128 -13.30 23.21 -27.49
CA VAL A 128 -13.58 23.04 -26.06
C VAL A 128 -15.09 23.13 -25.81
N LEU A 129 -15.66 22.08 -25.21
CA LEU A 129 -17.07 21.98 -24.87
C LEU A 129 -17.37 22.62 -23.52
N ASP A 130 -16.53 22.31 -22.53
CA ASP A 130 -16.53 22.94 -21.20
C ASP A 130 -15.12 22.86 -20.63
N SER A 131 -14.78 23.79 -19.74
CA SER A 131 -13.47 23.82 -19.08
C SER A 131 -13.53 24.63 -17.81
N ILE A 132 -12.69 24.28 -16.85
CA ILE A 132 -12.56 25.00 -15.59
C ILE A 132 -11.10 24.99 -15.12
N SER A 133 -10.70 26.05 -14.46
CA SER A 133 -9.49 26.07 -13.64
C SER A 133 -9.91 26.17 -12.19
N PHE A 134 -9.27 25.40 -11.33
CA PHE A 134 -9.55 25.33 -9.90
C PHE A 134 -8.26 25.58 -9.11
N GLY A 135 -8.42 25.96 -7.84
CA GLY A 135 -7.30 26.19 -6.92
C GLY A 135 -7.06 24.98 -6.03
N GLU A 136 -6.30 25.20 -4.95
CA GLU A 136 -6.08 24.20 -3.89
C GLU A 136 -7.39 23.56 -3.45
N GLN A 137 -7.40 22.23 -3.41
CA GLN A 137 -8.50 21.39 -2.98
C GLN A 137 -8.27 20.97 -1.53
N THR A 138 -9.36 20.70 -0.83
CA THR A 138 -9.34 20.06 0.49
C THR A 138 -9.81 18.62 0.29
N THR A 139 -9.13 17.67 0.93
CA THR A 139 -9.48 16.24 0.87
C THR A 139 -10.97 16.04 1.15
N ASP A 140 -11.61 15.21 0.32
CA ASP A 140 -13.03 14.86 0.39
C ASP A 140 -14.00 16.06 0.24
N ILE A 141 -13.53 17.23 -0.21
CA ILE A 141 -14.37 18.35 -0.67
C ILE A 141 -14.32 18.41 -2.20
N SER A 142 -15.48 18.37 -2.84
CA SER A 142 -15.55 18.55 -4.28
C SER A 142 -15.61 20.03 -4.66
N PHE A 143 -15.07 20.36 -5.83
CA PHE A 143 -15.29 21.64 -6.49
C PHE A 143 -16.30 21.45 -7.62
N GLY A 144 -17.54 21.86 -7.38
CA GLY A 144 -18.67 21.57 -8.27
C GLY A 144 -19.57 22.75 -8.56
N ARG A 145 -20.37 22.63 -9.62
CA ARG A 145 -21.35 23.65 -10.02
C ARG A 145 -22.48 23.71 -9.02
N LYS A 146 -22.82 24.90 -8.52
CA LYS A 146 -23.99 25.11 -7.62
C LYS A 146 -25.35 24.77 -8.23
N THR A 147 -25.40 24.58 -9.54
CA THR A 147 -26.58 24.14 -10.28
C THR A 147 -26.06 23.35 -11.47
N ASP A 148 -26.50 22.11 -11.62
CA ASP A 148 -25.88 21.22 -12.60
C ASP A 148 -25.82 21.83 -14.00
N GLY A 149 -24.65 21.68 -14.60
CA GLY A 149 -24.28 22.16 -15.95
C GLY A 149 -24.32 23.66 -16.23
N THR A 150 -24.79 24.52 -15.32
CA THR A 150 -24.91 25.97 -15.60
C THR A 150 -24.52 26.89 -14.44
N GLY A 151 -24.46 26.37 -13.21
CA GLY A 151 -24.10 27.12 -12.01
C GLY A 151 -22.64 27.55 -11.99
N SER A 152 -22.35 28.54 -11.15
CA SER A 152 -20.97 28.85 -10.76
C SER A 152 -20.38 27.72 -9.93
N PHE A 153 -19.09 27.49 -10.05
CA PHE A 153 -18.38 26.54 -9.20
C PHE A 153 -18.24 27.07 -7.78
N ALA A 154 -18.29 26.17 -6.81
CA ALA A 154 -17.98 26.38 -5.41
C ALA A 154 -17.47 25.07 -4.81
N PHE A 155 -16.88 25.14 -3.63
CA PHE A 155 -16.64 23.94 -2.83
C PHE A 155 -17.98 23.42 -2.29
N LEU A 156 -18.23 22.13 -2.45
CA LEU A 156 -19.50 21.46 -2.12
C LEU A 156 -19.24 20.21 -1.27
N ASN A 157 -20.28 19.77 -0.56
CA ASN A 157 -20.32 18.38 -0.12
C ASN A 157 -20.42 17.49 -1.37
N PRO A 158 -19.61 16.44 -1.49
CA PRO A 158 -19.56 15.65 -2.71
C PRO A 158 -20.88 14.96 -3.05
N THR A 159 -21.25 14.96 -4.32
CA THR A 159 -22.49 14.34 -4.80
C THR A 159 -22.28 13.39 -5.98
N PRO A 160 -21.34 12.42 -5.90
CA PRO A 160 -21.05 11.53 -7.02
C PRO A 160 -22.30 10.79 -7.51
N ASN A 161 -22.53 10.83 -8.81
CA ASN A 161 -23.70 10.27 -9.51
C ASN A 161 -25.05 10.88 -9.11
N ALA A 162 -25.06 12.08 -8.52
CA ALA A 162 -26.26 12.74 -8.02
C ALA A 162 -26.28 14.23 -8.37
N MET A 163 -27.40 14.89 -8.08
CA MET A 163 -27.55 16.33 -8.29
C MET A 163 -26.77 17.11 -7.24
N ASN A 164 -26.01 18.12 -7.67
CA ASN A 164 -25.34 19.03 -6.75
C ASN A 164 -26.39 19.80 -5.95
N GLU A 165 -26.31 19.76 -4.61
CA GLU A 165 -27.29 20.45 -3.75
C GLU A 165 -27.10 21.98 -3.70
N GLY A 166 -26.00 22.49 -4.27
CA GLY A 166 -25.70 23.92 -4.36
C GLY A 166 -25.34 24.59 -3.03
N ASN A 167 -25.21 23.81 -1.95
CA ASN A 167 -24.77 24.28 -0.64
C ASN A 167 -23.25 24.44 -0.65
N GLU A 168 -22.80 25.69 -0.70
CA GLU A 168 -21.38 26.03 -0.61
C GLU A 168 -20.84 25.68 0.76
N VAL A 169 -19.79 24.87 0.77
CA VAL A 169 -19.05 24.49 1.95
C VAL A 169 -17.76 25.30 1.95
N ALA A 170 -17.64 26.24 2.89
CA ALA A 170 -16.46 27.10 3.01
C ALA A 170 -15.49 26.62 4.11
N GLU A 171 -15.94 25.71 4.98
CA GLU A 171 -15.22 25.27 6.17
C GLU A 171 -15.51 23.78 6.46
N VAL A 172 -14.49 23.10 6.98
CA VAL A 172 -14.59 21.76 7.58
C VAL A 172 -14.95 21.91 9.06
N SER A 173 -15.76 21.01 9.62
CA SER A 173 -16.04 21.01 11.07
C SER A 173 -14.80 20.61 11.87
N ASP A 174 -14.62 21.16 13.07
CA ASP A 174 -13.58 20.65 13.98
C ASP A 174 -13.90 19.20 14.38
N ALA A 175 -12.89 18.34 14.42
CA ALA A 175 -13.06 16.96 14.85
C ALA A 175 -13.56 16.87 16.31
N PRO A 176 -14.42 15.88 16.64
CA PRO A 176 -14.83 15.64 18.01
C PRO A 176 -13.67 15.08 18.83
N SER A 177 -13.80 15.14 20.15
CA SER A 177 -12.83 14.63 21.13
C SER A 177 -13.45 13.53 21.98
N PHE A 178 -12.67 12.51 22.30
CA PHE A 178 -13.04 11.46 23.23
C PHE A 178 -12.72 11.86 24.68
N SER A 179 -13.55 11.42 25.62
CA SER A 179 -13.30 11.63 27.05
C SER A 179 -12.28 10.66 27.65
N LEU A 180 -11.96 9.60 26.90
CA LEU A 180 -11.05 8.52 27.28
C LEU A 180 -10.15 8.23 26.07
N GLU A 181 -8.87 8.05 26.32
CA GLU A 181 -7.89 7.74 25.27
C GLU A 181 -8.03 6.31 24.77
N THR A 182 -7.39 5.99 23.65
CA THR A 182 -7.21 4.60 23.23
C THR A 182 -6.43 3.81 24.29
N GLY A 183 -6.71 2.51 24.43
CA GLY A 183 -5.91 1.65 25.32
C GLY A 183 -6.65 0.51 26.00
N PHE A 184 -6.02 -0.03 27.05
CA PHE A 184 -6.51 -1.14 27.85
C PHE A 184 -7.36 -0.68 29.03
N TYR A 185 -8.53 -1.29 29.20
CA TYR A 185 -9.48 -0.96 30.24
C TYR A 185 -9.94 -2.17 31.03
N SER A 186 -10.12 -2.00 32.34
CA SER A 186 -10.59 -3.04 33.25
C SER A 186 -11.99 -2.72 33.78
N GLY A 187 -12.94 -3.63 33.58
CA GLY A 187 -14.35 -3.43 33.96
C GLY A 187 -15.02 -2.39 33.06
N THR A 188 -16.31 -2.15 33.28
CA THR A 188 -17.09 -1.24 32.44
C THR A 188 -16.60 0.20 32.54
N VAL A 189 -16.43 0.87 31.39
CA VAL A 189 -16.12 2.30 31.29
C VAL A 189 -17.20 3.04 30.51
N THR A 190 -17.18 4.37 30.57
CA THR A 190 -18.12 5.23 29.87
C THR A 190 -17.36 6.25 29.05
N VAL A 191 -17.51 6.17 27.73
CA VAL A 191 -16.86 7.05 26.75
C VAL A 191 -17.82 8.17 26.38
N GLY A 192 -17.41 9.41 26.63
CA GLY A 192 -18.07 10.61 26.15
C GLY A 192 -17.42 11.13 24.87
N LEU A 193 -18.22 11.68 23.97
CA LEU A 193 -17.77 12.48 22.84
C LEU A 193 -18.16 13.95 23.05
N SER A 194 -17.29 14.87 22.65
CA SER A 194 -17.57 16.31 22.66
C SER A 194 -17.02 17.02 21.43
N ALA A 195 -17.78 17.97 20.89
CA ALA A 195 -17.39 18.80 19.75
C ALA A 195 -17.44 20.28 20.12
N SER A 196 -16.75 21.11 19.35
CA SER A 196 -16.80 22.56 19.50
C SER A 196 -18.16 23.11 19.01
N GLY A 197 -18.53 24.28 19.52
CA GLY A 197 -19.73 25.00 19.05
C GLY A 197 -21.04 24.24 19.21
N SER A 198 -21.82 24.19 18.13
CA SER A 198 -23.12 23.50 18.05
C SER A 198 -23.11 22.30 17.10
N ALA A 199 -21.92 21.75 16.81
CA ALA A 199 -21.80 20.60 15.93
C ALA A 199 -22.50 19.37 16.53
N GLU A 200 -23.21 18.63 15.67
CA GLU A 200 -23.70 17.30 16.03
C GLU A 200 -22.60 16.26 15.77
N ILE A 201 -22.59 15.18 16.55
CA ILE A 201 -21.58 14.12 16.41
C ILE A 201 -22.25 12.87 15.86
N ARG A 202 -21.72 12.32 14.76
CA ARG A 202 -22.11 11.02 14.21
C ARG A 202 -21.00 10.03 14.49
N TYR A 203 -21.36 8.78 14.79
CA TYR A 203 -20.37 7.76 15.13
C TYR A 203 -20.78 6.38 14.65
N GLU A 204 -19.79 5.53 14.47
CA GLU A 204 -19.93 4.09 14.27
C GLU A 204 -19.12 3.33 15.31
N THR A 205 -19.47 2.06 15.50
CA THR A 205 -18.66 1.12 16.30
C THR A 205 -18.09 0.02 15.43
N GLY A 206 -16.84 -0.37 15.66
CA GLY A 206 -16.11 -1.30 14.80
C GLY A 206 -15.32 -0.57 13.72
N GLY A 207 -15.22 -1.18 12.54
CA GLY A 207 -14.40 -0.66 11.45
C GLY A 207 -15.05 0.43 10.59
N SER A 208 -16.38 0.59 10.66
CA SER A 208 -17.08 1.36 9.63
C SER A 208 -16.85 2.87 9.68
N VAL A 209 -16.63 3.50 8.53
CA VAL A 209 -16.47 4.96 8.40
C VAL A 209 -17.80 5.65 8.73
N PRO A 210 -17.85 6.56 9.71
CA PRO A 210 -19.08 7.29 10.02
C PRO A 210 -19.43 8.29 8.92
N THR A 211 -20.72 8.38 8.60
CA THR A 211 -21.26 9.30 7.61
C THR A 211 -22.26 10.27 8.26
N PRO A 212 -22.73 11.33 7.57
CA PRO A 212 -23.82 12.16 8.08
C PRO A 212 -25.11 11.39 8.43
N ASN A 213 -25.28 10.18 7.88
CA ASN A 213 -26.42 9.31 8.15
C ASN A 213 -26.18 8.31 9.30
N SER A 214 -24.94 8.22 9.81
CA SER A 214 -24.61 7.35 10.94
C SER A 214 -25.35 7.75 12.23
N PRO A 215 -25.43 6.87 13.23
CA PRO A 215 -26.09 7.14 14.50
C PRO A 215 -25.66 8.47 15.14
N LEU A 216 -26.65 9.27 15.56
CA LEU A 216 -26.42 10.51 16.30
C LEU A 216 -25.98 10.20 17.74
N TYR A 217 -24.81 10.72 18.14
CA TYR A 217 -24.37 10.66 19.53
C TYR A 217 -25.23 11.60 20.39
N SER A 218 -25.92 11.01 21.37
CA SER A 218 -26.85 11.73 22.27
C SER A 218 -26.59 11.51 23.76
N SER A 219 -25.80 10.50 24.10
CA SER A 219 -25.39 10.17 25.48
C SER A 219 -24.09 9.37 25.49
N PRO A 220 -23.30 9.42 26.56
CA PRO A 220 -22.08 8.63 26.70
C PRO A 220 -22.30 7.13 26.48
N ILE A 221 -21.32 6.47 25.88
CA ILE A 221 -21.35 5.07 25.46
C ILE A 221 -20.73 4.21 26.56
N SER A 222 -21.47 3.23 27.07
CA SER A 222 -20.96 2.28 28.06
C SER A 222 -20.31 1.09 27.36
N LEU A 223 -19.07 0.79 27.69
CA LEU A 223 -18.28 -0.29 27.09
C LEU A 223 -17.78 -1.25 28.17
N ASP A 224 -17.91 -2.55 27.93
CA ASP A 224 -17.33 -3.63 28.75
C ASP A 224 -16.66 -4.74 27.92
N THR A 225 -16.55 -4.54 26.61
CA THR A 225 -15.92 -5.45 25.64
C THR A 225 -15.11 -4.65 24.63
N SER A 226 -14.06 -5.27 24.06
CA SER A 226 -13.19 -4.61 23.07
C SER A 226 -14.01 -4.02 21.92
N THR A 227 -13.86 -2.70 21.71
CA THR A 227 -14.70 -1.92 20.81
C THR A 227 -13.87 -0.79 20.21
N VAL A 228 -14.02 -0.57 18.91
CA VAL A 228 -13.55 0.64 18.23
C VAL A 228 -14.71 1.61 18.12
N ILE A 229 -14.46 2.90 18.33
CA ILE A 229 -15.42 3.96 18.03
C ILE A 229 -14.77 4.92 17.04
N ARG A 230 -15.46 5.17 15.94
CA ARG A 230 -15.08 6.18 14.94
C ARG A 230 -16.13 7.29 14.93
N ALA A 231 -15.72 8.55 14.91
CA ALA A 231 -16.65 9.67 15.00
C ALA A 231 -16.28 10.84 14.10
N ILE A 232 -17.30 11.57 13.65
CA ILE A 232 -17.20 12.85 12.95
C ILE A 232 -18.12 13.86 13.64
N ALA A 233 -17.78 15.15 13.52
CA ALA A 233 -18.64 16.24 13.91
C ALA A 233 -19.14 17.00 12.68
N ILE A 234 -20.37 17.51 12.73
CA ILE A 234 -21.01 18.23 11.64
C ILE A 234 -21.65 19.51 12.20
N GLU A 235 -21.03 20.65 11.91
CA GLU A 235 -21.59 21.97 12.18
C GLU A 235 -22.43 22.45 10.98
N SER A 236 -23.52 23.16 11.26
CA SER A 236 -24.41 23.66 10.20
C SER A 236 -23.67 24.59 9.25
N GLY A 237 -23.70 24.26 7.95
CA GLY A 237 -23.02 25.01 6.90
C GLY A 237 -21.56 24.60 6.65
N LYS A 238 -21.09 23.54 7.31
CA LYS A 238 -19.75 22.95 7.14
C LYS A 238 -19.84 21.50 6.65
N GLN A 239 -18.73 20.99 6.13
CA GLN A 239 -18.55 19.55 5.94
C GLN A 239 -18.41 18.86 7.31
N ALA A 240 -18.62 17.55 7.33
CA ALA A 240 -18.12 16.70 8.39
C ALA A 240 -16.62 16.93 8.63
N SER A 241 -16.20 16.81 9.89
CA SER A 241 -14.78 16.79 10.25
C SER A 241 -14.07 15.55 9.71
N ASP A 242 -12.75 15.53 9.82
CA ASP A 242 -11.98 14.29 9.75
C ASP A 242 -12.51 13.26 10.76
N VAL A 243 -12.33 11.99 10.44
CA VAL A 243 -12.73 10.88 11.31
C VAL A 243 -11.70 10.72 12.42
N VAL A 244 -12.15 10.81 13.67
CA VAL A 244 -11.34 10.41 14.84
C VAL A 244 -11.68 9.00 15.25
N THR A 245 -10.68 8.24 15.69
CA THR A 245 -10.79 6.81 15.97
C THR A 245 -10.15 6.49 17.31
N ASN A 246 -10.87 5.82 18.20
CA ASN A 246 -10.28 5.24 19.42
C ASN A 246 -10.65 3.74 19.55
N THR A 247 -9.65 2.93 19.83
CA THR A 247 -9.74 1.51 20.20
C THR A 247 -9.70 1.31 21.74
N TYR A 248 -10.76 0.71 22.28
CA TYR A 248 -10.85 0.34 23.68
C TYR A 248 -10.72 -1.18 23.82
N LEU A 249 -9.69 -1.68 24.51
CA LEU A 249 -9.42 -3.11 24.67
C LEU A 249 -9.77 -3.59 26.09
N PHE A 250 -10.59 -4.64 26.21
CA PHE A 250 -11.06 -5.19 27.49
C PHE A 250 -10.48 -6.57 27.75
N GLU A 251 -9.15 -6.64 27.77
CA GLU A 251 -8.41 -7.85 28.01
C GLU A 251 -7.10 -7.57 28.73
N GLN A 252 -6.36 -8.63 29.04
CA GLN A 252 -5.05 -8.47 29.66
C GLN A 252 -4.08 -7.86 28.66
N GLN A 253 -3.49 -6.73 29.05
CA GLN A 253 -2.41 -6.05 28.33
C GLN A 253 -1.31 -7.04 27.90
N HIS A 254 -0.82 -6.86 26.67
CA HIS A 254 0.24 -7.68 26.09
C HIS A 254 1.61 -7.32 26.66
N THR A 255 2.55 -8.25 26.48
CA THR A 255 3.98 -8.06 26.78
C THR A 255 4.79 -7.55 25.59
N ILE A 256 4.16 -7.46 24.43
CA ILE A 256 4.67 -6.88 23.19
C ILE A 256 3.81 -5.67 22.82
N PRO A 257 4.31 -4.75 21.97
CA PRO A 257 3.51 -3.64 21.45
C PRO A 257 2.21 -4.09 20.78
N VAL A 258 1.26 -3.18 20.68
CA VAL A 258 -0.01 -3.39 19.99
C VAL A 258 -0.08 -2.47 18.79
N VAL A 259 -0.51 -3.04 17.67
CA VAL A 259 -0.89 -2.28 16.49
C VAL A 259 -2.39 -2.49 16.30
N SER A 260 -3.18 -1.44 16.51
CA SER A 260 -4.62 -1.47 16.21
C SER A 260 -4.85 -0.93 14.80
N PHE A 261 -5.39 -1.79 13.94
CA PHE A 261 -5.80 -1.49 12.59
C PHE A 261 -7.31 -1.27 12.55
N VAL A 262 -7.72 -0.10 12.08
CA VAL A 262 -9.14 0.23 11.94
C VAL A 262 -9.41 0.60 10.49
N MET A 263 -10.22 -0.20 9.82
CA MET A 263 -10.56 -0.02 8.41
C MET A 263 -11.96 -0.53 8.11
N GLU A 264 -12.49 -0.12 6.96
CA GLU A 264 -13.82 -0.56 6.54
C GLU A 264 -13.86 -2.09 6.42
N PRO A 265 -14.81 -2.80 7.08
CA PRO A 265 -14.88 -4.25 7.01
C PRO A 265 -15.03 -4.80 5.60
N ASP A 266 -15.73 -4.09 4.71
CA ASP A 266 -15.92 -4.48 3.32
C ASP A 266 -14.60 -4.46 2.53
N SER A 267 -13.66 -3.56 2.85
CA SER A 267 -12.31 -3.56 2.26
C SER A 267 -11.52 -4.84 2.57
N LEU A 268 -11.87 -5.56 3.64
CA LEU A 268 -11.28 -6.87 3.96
C LEU A 268 -12.11 -8.03 3.43
N PHE A 269 -13.44 -7.97 3.57
CA PHE A 269 -14.29 -9.16 3.51
C PHE A 269 -15.42 -9.11 2.48
N ASP A 270 -15.57 -8.01 1.75
CA ASP A 270 -16.51 -7.99 0.63
C ASP A 270 -16.15 -9.04 -0.41
N TYR A 271 -17.17 -9.64 -1.03
CA TYR A 271 -16.96 -10.73 -1.99
C TYR A 271 -16.23 -10.26 -3.25
N ASP A 272 -16.55 -9.08 -3.77
CA ASP A 272 -15.99 -8.59 -5.03
C ASP A 272 -14.69 -7.81 -4.78
N LYS A 273 -14.60 -7.05 -3.69
CA LYS A 273 -13.51 -6.09 -3.45
C LYS A 273 -12.73 -6.28 -2.14
N GLY A 274 -13.07 -7.28 -1.33
CA GLY A 274 -12.41 -7.52 -0.05
C GLY A 274 -11.02 -8.14 -0.23
N MET A 275 -9.96 -7.45 0.19
CA MET A 275 -8.58 -7.88 -0.03
C MET A 275 -8.22 -9.20 0.68
N TYR A 276 -8.99 -9.64 1.68
CA TYR A 276 -8.63 -10.79 2.51
C TYR A 276 -9.28 -12.10 2.04
N VAL A 277 -10.26 -12.03 1.14
CA VAL A 277 -11.09 -13.19 0.76
C VAL A 277 -10.68 -13.82 -0.56
N ILE A 278 -11.25 -14.98 -0.88
CA ILE A 278 -11.05 -15.63 -2.18
C ILE A 278 -11.79 -14.87 -3.30
N GLY A 279 -12.95 -14.27 -2.99
CA GLY A 279 -13.83 -13.68 -3.99
C GLY A 279 -14.43 -14.71 -4.94
N ASP A 280 -14.39 -14.44 -6.25
CA ASP A 280 -14.87 -15.39 -7.27
C ASP A 280 -13.96 -16.62 -7.37
N SER A 281 -14.32 -17.64 -6.61
CA SER A 281 -13.60 -18.92 -6.57
C SER A 281 -13.45 -19.60 -7.95
N SER A 282 -14.25 -19.24 -8.96
CA SER A 282 -14.12 -19.80 -10.31
C SER A 282 -12.83 -19.38 -11.01
N GLU A 283 -12.20 -18.30 -10.57
CA GLU A 283 -10.93 -17.80 -11.10
C GLU A 283 -9.72 -18.53 -10.51
N THR A 284 -9.87 -19.13 -9.32
CA THR A 284 -8.74 -19.71 -8.55
C THR A 284 -8.31 -21.12 -8.93
N ASN A 285 -9.13 -21.83 -9.72
CA ASN A 285 -9.05 -23.29 -9.91
C ASN A 285 -9.05 -24.12 -8.59
N GLY A 286 -9.30 -23.50 -7.43
CA GLY A 286 -9.32 -24.13 -6.11
C GLY A 286 -7.99 -24.73 -5.64
N GLN A 287 -6.87 -24.40 -6.29
CA GLN A 287 -5.54 -24.92 -5.94
C GLN A 287 -4.73 -23.84 -5.23
N TYR A 288 -4.15 -24.19 -4.08
CA TYR A 288 -3.16 -23.34 -3.42
C TYR A 288 -2.03 -22.97 -4.40
N PRO A 289 -1.60 -21.70 -4.49
CA PRO A 289 -1.91 -20.61 -3.56
C PRO A 289 -3.11 -19.72 -4.00
N PHE A 290 -4.02 -20.27 -4.80
CA PHE A 290 -5.29 -19.67 -5.24
C PHE A 290 -5.11 -18.44 -6.13
N PHE A 291 -4.20 -18.50 -7.11
CA PHE A 291 -3.99 -17.43 -8.09
C PHE A 291 -5.32 -16.97 -8.71
N GLY A 292 -5.57 -15.65 -8.76
CA GLY A 292 -6.84 -15.06 -9.18
C GLY A 292 -7.87 -14.88 -8.08
N ALA A 293 -7.50 -15.08 -6.81
CA ALA A 293 -8.32 -14.64 -5.67
C ALA A 293 -8.11 -13.13 -5.40
N ASN A 294 -9.04 -12.48 -4.71
CA ASN A 294 -8.93 -11.05 -4.35
C ASN A 294 -7.61 -10.68 -3.64
N PHE A 295 -7.04 -11.57 -2.81
CA PHE A 295 -5.73 -11.32 -2.17
C PHE A 295 -4.53 -11.40 -3.14
N TRP A 296 -4.73 -11.70 -4.42
CA TRP A 296 -3.75 -11.58 -5.51
C TRP A 296 -3.88 -10.28 -6.30
N GLU A 297 -4.97 -9.55 -6.12
CA GLU A 297 -5.15 -8.22 -6.71
C GLU A 297 -4.31 -7.18 -5.97
N ASP A 298 -4.10 -6.04 -6.62
CA ASP A 298 -3.30 -4.92 -6.12
C ASP A 298 -4.16 -3.92 -5.31
N PHE A 299 -5.09 -4.44 -4.52
CA PHE A 299 -5.97 -3.62 -3.68
C PHE A 299 -5.19 -2.85 -2.60
N GLN A 300 -5.40 -1.55 -2.56
CA GLN A 300 -4.91 -0.65 -1.52
C GLN A 300 -6.06 0.11 -0.87
N TYR A 301 -6.24 -0.06 0.44
CA TYR A 301 -7.38 0.53 1.16
C TYR A 301 -6.94 1.40 2.34
N PRO A 302 -7.65 2.50 2.62
CA PRO A 302 -7.37 3.37 3.75
C PRO A 302 -7.59 2.65 5.09
N LEU A 303 -6.71 2.91 6.06
CA LEU A 303 -6.89 2.50 7.46
C LEU A 303 -6.35 3.55 8.43
N ASN A 304 -6.90 3.57 9.63
CA ASN A 304 -6.30 4.23 10.79
C ASN A 304 -5.45 3.23 11.58
N ILE A 305 -4.23 3.61 11.93
CA ILE A 305 -3.32 2.84 12.77
C ILE A 305 -3.19 3.54 14.12
N GLU A 306 -3.40 2.81 15.20
CA GLU A 306 -3.09 3.26 16.57
C GLU A 306 -2.02 2.33 17.15
N TYR A 307 -0.84 2.87 17.49
CA TYR A 307 0.24 2.11 18.08
C TYR A 307 0.31 2.33 19.59
N MET A 308 0.36 1.23 20.34
CA MET A 308 0.65 1.24 21.77
C MET A 308 1.95 0.48 22.03
N ASN A 309 2.81 1.04 22.88
CA ASN A 309 4.04 0.36 23.30
C ASN A 309 3.75 -0.88 24.17
N GLU A 310 4.79 -1.64 24.52
CA GLU A 310 4.69 -2.84 25.36
C GLU A 310 4.13 -2.57 26.79
N PHE A 311 4.04 -1.31 27.19
CA PHE A 311 3.43 -0.89 28.46
C PHE A 311 1.96 -0.49 28.31
N GLY A 312 1.37 -0.64 27.12
CA GLY A 312 -0.02 -0.31 26.83
C GLY A 312 -0.30 1.18 26.70
N ASN A 313 0.75 2.01 26.58
CA ASN A 313 0.59 3.45 26.37
C ASN A 313 0.49 3.75 24.87
N PRO A 314 -0.50 4.52 24.40
CA PRO A 314 -0.53 5.03 23.04
C PRO A 314 0.67 5.94 22.75
N GLU A 315 1.33 5.77 21.61
CA GLU A 315 2.49 6.58 21.21
C GLU A 315 2.19 7.44 19.97
N PHE A 316 1.52 6.87 18.97
CA PHE A 316 1.14 7.57 17.75
C PHE A 316 -0.12 6.96 17.12
N GLU A 317 -0.80 7.78 16.33
CA GLU A 317 -1.84 7.37 15.40
C GLU A 317 -1.67 8.08 14.06
N PHE A 318 -2.04 7.42 12.98
CA PHE A 318 -2.09 8.04 11.65
C PHE A 318 -2.96 7.23 10.68
N MET A 319 -3.39 7.90 9.61
CA MET A 319 -4.03 7.28 8.47
C MET A 319 -3.00 6.83 7.44
N ALA A 320 -3.19 5.64 6.88
CA ALA A 320 -2.29 5.00 5.93
C ALA A 320 -3.10 4.22 4.88
N GLU A 321 -2.41 3.52 3.99
CA GLU A 321 -2.99 2.47 3.15
C GLU A 321 -2.45 1.10 3.53
N ALA A 322 -3.30 0.08 3.38
CA ALA A 322 -2.92 -1.31 3.55
C ALA A 322 -3.22 -2.11 2.29
N GLU A 323 -2.32 -3.03 1.99
CA GLU A 323 -2.48 -4.08 0.98
C GLU A 323 -2.03 -5.44 1.53
N ILE A 324 -2.36 -6.52 0.84
CA ILE A 324 -1.89 -7.86 1.19
C ILE A 324 -0.44 -8.06 0.72
N GLY A 325 0.43 -8.39 1.67
CA GLY A 325 1.85 -8.64 1.43
C GLY A 325 2.21 -10.10 1.20
N GLY A 326 3.31 -10.31 0.48
CA GLY A 326 3.94 -11.61 0.25
C GLY A 326 3.61 -12.21 -1.12
N ASN A 327 4.04 -13.46 -1.33
CA ASN A 327 3.81 -14.22 -2.56
C ASN A 327 2.92 -15.43 -2.25
N PHE A 328 3.46 -16.65 -2.18
CA PHE A 328 2.68 -17.84 -1.83
C PHE A 328 1.97 -17.73 -0.48
N SER A 329 2.54 -16.97 0.46
CA SER A 329 1.96 -16.72 1.77
C SER A 329 0.62 -16.00 1.73
N ARG A 330 0.29 -15.33 0.63
CA ARG A 330 -1.03 -14.73 0.38
C ARG A 330 -2.14 -15.78 0.47
N GLY A 331 -1.85 -17.04 0.16
CA GLY A 331 -2.82 -18.14 0.25
C GLY A 331 -3.11 -18.66 1.67
N PHE A 332 -2.36 -18.24 2.69
CA PHE A 332 -2.61 -18.70 4.07
C PHE A 332 -3.82 -18.00 4.71
N PRO A 333 -4.49 -18.63 5.70
CA PRO A 333 -5.56 -17.97 6.46
C PRO A 333 -5.10 -16.73 7.22
N LYS A 334 -3.85 -16.71 7.69
CA LYS A 334 -3.19 -15.56 8.33
C LYS A 334 -2.31 -14.86 7.31
N LYS A 335 -2.70 -13.69 6.82
CA LYS A 335 -2.02 -12.97 5.73
C LYS A 335 -1.22 -11.80 6.28
N SER A 336 -0.13 -11.46 5.61
CA SER A 336 0.68 -10.29 5.95
C SER A 336 0.08 -9.03 5.33
N PHE A 337 0.32 -7.88 5.94
CA PHE A 337 -0.06 -6.58 5.40
C PHE A 337 1.19 -5.76 5.07
N ILE A 338 1.16 -5.00 3.98
CA ILE A 338 2.10 -3.90 3.74
C ILE A 338 1.36 -2.62 4.06
N ILE A 339 1.98 -1.77 4.87
CA ILE A 339 1.48 -0.47 5.27
C ILE A 339 2.27 0.59 4.52
N ASN A 340 1.57 1.35 3.69
CA ASN A 340 2.12 2.44 2.91
C ASN A 340 1.68 3.76 3.56
N ASN A 341 2.63 4.61 3.91
CA ASN A 341 2.30 5.99 4.21
C ASN A 341 1.81 6.68 2.93
N ASN A 342 0.97 7.70 3.07
CA ASN A 342 0.42 8.38 1.92
C ASN A 342 0.18 9.87 2.25
N ASP A 343 0.76 10.74 1.43
CA ASP A 343 0.63 12.19 1.52
C ASP A 343 -0.81 12.69 1.46
N ARG A 344 -1.74 11.93 0.86
CA ARG A 344 -3.17 12.28 0.85
C ARG A 344 -3.76 12.36 2.26
N PHE A 345 -3.14 11.69 3.22
CA PHE A 345 -3.47 11.74 4.64
C PHE A 345 -2.57 12.66 5.46
N GLY A 346 -1.67 13.40 4.81
CA GLY A 346 -0.71 14.30 5.45
C GLY A 346 0.49 13.60 6.07
N LEU A 347 0.81 12.38 5.65
CA LEU A 347 1.96 11.63 6.14
C LEU A 347 2.77 10.99 5.00
N ASP A 348 3.89 11.62 4.65
CA ASP A 348 4.91 11.07 3.73
C ASP A 348 5.75 9.99 4.45
N ARG A 349 6.38 10.41 5.56
CA ARG A 349 7.24 9.57 6.40
C ARG A 349 6.75 9.55 7.84
N LEU A 350 6.73 8.37 8.43
CA LEU A 350 6.55 8.17 9.85
C LEU A 350 7.85 8.52 10.57
N ASN A 351 7.84 9.58 11.36
CA ASN A 351 8.96 9.96 12.22
C ASN A 351 8.74 9.41 13.63
N TYR A 352 9.24 8.19 13.86
CA TYR A 352 9.18 7.49 15.14
C TYR A 352 10.25 6.39 15.17
N PRO A 353 11.03 6.21 16.27
CA PRO A 353 12.04 5.16 16.39
C PRO A 353 11.42 3.76 16.52
N LEU A 354 10.83 3.26 15.44
CA LEU A 354 10.12 1.98 15.38
C LEU A 354 11.03 0.79 15.69
N PHE A 355 12.31 0.91 15.28
CA PHE A 355 13.38 -0.04 15.55
C PHE A 355 14.52 0.67 16.31
N PRO A 356 14.55 0.61 17.66
CA PRO A 356 15.53 1.33 18.48
C PRO A 356 17.01 0.98 18.23
N GLU A 357 17.27 -0.13 17.54
CA GLU A 357 18.60 -0.54 17.09
C GLU A 357 19.13 0.25 15.89
N ASN A 358 18.25 0.91 15.14
CA ASN A 358 18.63 1.75 14.01
C ASN A 358 19.10 3.11 14.50
N ASP A 359 19.98 3.77 13.73
CA ASP A 359 20.45 5.14 13.96
C ASP A 359 19.60 6.19 13.22
N TYR A 360 18.44 5.79 12.70
CA TYR A 360 17.44 6.61 12.01
C TYR A 360 16.03 6.25 12.52
N GLU A 361 15.10 7.19 12.37
CA GLU A 361 13.75 7.13 12.95
C GLU A 361 12.65 7.45 11.92
N GLU A 362 13.00 7.63 10.66
CA GLU A 362 12.05 7.95 9.58
C GLU A 362 11.82 6.72 8.69
N TYR A 363 10.55 6.43 8.39
CA TYR A 363 10.14 5.28 7.57
C TYR A 363 9.01 5.68 6.62
N ASP A 364 9.05 5.21 5.38
CA ASP A 364 7.98 5.35 4.35
C ASP A 364 6.80 4.40 4.56
N GLY A 365 6.94 3.48 5.50
CA GLY A 365 5.95 2.47 5.82
C GLY A 365 6.60 1.29 6.53
N PHE A 366 5.83 0.22 6.72
CA PHE A 366 6.32 -1.02 7.30
C PHE A 366 5.46 -2.20 6.85
N SER A 367 5.94 -3.41 7.04
CA SER A 367 5.12 -4.62 6.83
C SER A 367 4.71 -5.21 8.17
N LEU A 368 3.46 -5.67 8.28
CA LEU A 368 3.06 -6.59 9.33
C LEU A 368 3.12 -8.02 8.78
N ARG A 369 4.23 -8.71 9.08
CA ARG A 369 4.44 -10.09 8.66
C ARG A 369 3.69 -11.06 9.58
N ALA A 370 2.84 -11.88 8.99
CA ALA A 370 1.98 -12.84 9.69
C ALA A 370 2.74 -13.99 10.39
N GLY A 371 3.92 -14.33 9.88
CA GLY A 371 4.62 -15.56 10.26
C GLY A 371 3.71 -16.79 10.09
N ALA A 372 3.00 -16.87 8.97
CA ALA A 372 1.91 -17.84 8.78
C ALA A 372 2.41 -19.30 8.70
N GLU A 373 3.67 -19.49 8.34
CA GLU A 373 4.34 -20.79 8.37
C GLU A 373 5.08 -20.97 9.70
N GLU A 374 5.03 -22.18 10.27
CA GLU A 374 5.65 -22.51 11.57
C GLU A 374 7.13 -22.09 11.65
N ARG A 375 7.87 -22.25 10.55
CA ARG A 375 9.29 -21.94 10.44
C ARG A 375 9.58 -20.43 10.34
N SER A 376 8.60 -19.67 9.86
CA SER A 376 8.76 -18.25 9.50
C SER A 376 8.70 -17.27 10.68
N ARG A 377 8.39 -17.75 11.89
CA ARG A 377 8.30 -16.94 13.12
C ARG A 377 9.56 -16.94 13.99
N LEU A 378 10.46 -17.88 13.76
CA LEU A 378 11.68 -18.03 14.55
C LEU A 378 12.93 -17.92 13.69
N LEU A 379 13.00 -18.63 12.56
CA LEU A 379 14.24 -18.78 11.81
C LEU A 379 14.64 -17.49 11.09
N ASN A 380 13.65 -16.77 10.57
CA ASN A 380 13.82 -15.45 9.99
C ASN A 380 14.40 -14.46 11.02
N GLU A 381 13.77 -14.44 12.18
CA GLU A 381 14.02 -13.56 13.32
C GLU A 381 15.38 -13.84 13.93
N LEU A 382 15.77 -15.11 13.98
CA LEU A 382 17.07 -15.57 14.45
C LEU A 382 18.21 -15.04 13.55
N MET A 383 18.10 -15.20 12.22
CA MET A 383 19.13 -14.65 11.30
C MET A 383 19.22 -13.13 11.39
N ARG A 384 18.08 -12.42 11.45
CA ARG A 384 18.05 -10.96 11.57
C ARG A 384 18.67 -10.48 12.88
N THR A 385 18.30 -11.11 13.99
CA THR A 385 18.82 -10.78 15.32
C THR A 385 20.34 -10.95 15.36
N ILE A 386 20.87 -12.02 14.77
CA ILE A 386 22.32 -12.24 14.68
C ILE A 386 22.97 -11.13 13.85
N ASN A 387 22.42 -10.85 12.66
CA ASN A 387 22.94 -9.82 11.76
C ASN A 387 23.05 -8.46 12.44
N ILE A 388 22.00 -8.05 13.14
CA ILE A 388 21.90 -6.78 13.86
C ILE A 388 22.84 -6.75 15.07
N GLN A 389 22.75 -7.73 15.98
CA GLN A 389 23.51 -7.71 17.25
C GLN A 389 25.02 -7.80 17.04
N TRP A 390 25.47 -8.49 15.99
CA TRP A 390 26.89 -8.59 15.63
C TRP A 390 27.34 -7.55 14.61
N ASN A 391 26.43 -6.67 14.14
CA ASN A 391 26.72 -5.66 13.12
C ASN A 391 27.40 -6.28 11.88
N HIS A 392 26.85 -7.41 11.40
CA HIS A 392 27.25 -8.02 10.15
C HIS A 392 26.96 -7.06 9.00
N LYS A 393 27.70 -7.21 7.91
CA LYS A 393 27.68 -6.25 6.80
C LYS A 393 26.69 -6.59 5.70
N ASN A 394 25.85 -7.58 5.95
CA ASN A 394 24.69 -7.89 5.14
C ASN A 394 23.51 -7.01 5.57
N ALA A 395 22.88 -6.31 4.64
CA ALA A 395 21.72 -5.52 4.95
C ALA A 395 20.52 -6.46 5.18
N MET A 396 19.83 -6.31 6.31
CA MET A 396 18.58 -7.03 6.61
C MET A 396 17.57 -6.08 7.23
N GLN A 397 16.29 -6.36 7.01
CA GLN A 397 15.18 -5.62 7.62
C GLN A 397 15.25 -5.73 9.15
N SER A 398 15.11 -4.61 9.85
CA SER A 398 14.85 -4.61 11.30
C SER A 398 13.43 -5.11 11.57
N TYR A 399 13.20 -5.67 12.76
CA TYR A 399 11.88 -6.21 13.11
C TYR A 399 11.54 -6.10 14.59
N LYS A 400 10.24 -6.05 14.91
CA LYS A 400 9.72 -6.12 16.28
C LYS A 400 8.40 -6.90 16.32
N PRO A 401 8.21 -7.87 17.24
CA PRO A 401 6.93 -8.54 17.40
C PRO A 401 5.88 -7.57 17.97
N ALA A 402 4.63 -7.73 17.54
CA ALA A 402 3.48 -6.97 18.00
C ALA A 402 2.19 -7.81 17.99
N ALA A 403 1.26 -7.48 18.88
CA ALA A 403 -0.10 -7.98 18.83
C ALA A 403 -0.90 -7.13 17.83
N LEU A 404 -1.47 -7.77 16.81
CA LEU A 404 -2.33 -7.10 15.85
C LEU A 404 -3.78 -7.15 16.33
N TYR A 405 -4.44 -5.99 16.29
CA TYR A 405 -5.89 -5.89 16.38
C TYR A 405 -6.43 -5.38 15.06
N ILE A 406 -7.52 -5.95 14.56
CA ILE A 406 -8.25 -5.40 13.42
C ILE A 406 -9.69 -5.15 13.85
N ASN A 407 -10.14 -3.91 13.74
CA ASN A 407 -11.48 -3.46 14.13
C ASN A 407 -11.85 -3.89 15.57
N GLY A 408 -10.87 -3.81 16.48
CA GLY A 408 -11.02 -4.13 17.91
C GLY A 408 -11.00 -5.62 18.24
N GLN A 409 -10.74 -6.49 17.27
CA GLN A 409 -10.59 -7.93 17.47
C GLN A 409 -9.12 -8.33 17.45
N TYR A 410 -8.71 -9.27 18.30
CA TYR A 410 -7.34 -9.80 18.29
C TYR A 410 -7.09 -10.69 17.06
N TRP A 411 -5.99 -10.46 16.36
CA TRP A 411 -5.58 -11.17 15.14
C TRP A 411 -4.31 -12.01 15.29
N GLY A 412 -3.69 -12.00 16.47
CA GLY A 412 -2.49 -12.78 16.72
C GLY A 412 -1.22 -11.95 16.74
N ILE A 413 -0.10 -12.66 16.82
CA ILE A 413 1.25 -12.11 16.82
C ILE A 413 1.67 -11.85 15.39
N TYR A 414 2.01 -10.61 15.06
CA TYR A 414 2.62 -10.21 13.80
C TYR A 414 3.99 -9.62 14.10
N ASN A 415 4.88 -9.63 13.12
CA ASN A 415 6.12 -8.88 13.23
C ASN A 415 6.03 -7.61 12.38
N ILE A 416 6.24 -6.46 13.01
CA ILE A 416 6.51 -5.20 12.33
C ILE A 416 7.89 -5.34 11.69
N TYR A 417 7.96 -5.21 10.39
CA TYR A 417 9.17 -5.34 9.58
C TYR A 417 9.42 -4.02 8.86
N GLU A 418 10.66 -3.57 8.91
CA GLU A 418 11.14 -2.50 8.05
C GLU A 418 10.97 -2.87 6.57
N ARG A 419 10.70 -1.91 5.69
CA ARG A 419 10.71 -2.18 4.24
C ARG A 419 12.14 -2.41 3.72
N LYS A 420 12.26 -2.88 2.49
CA LYS A 420 13.55 -3.22 1.84
C LYS A 420 13.63 -2.64 0.42
N ASN A 421 13.08 -1.45 0.27
CA ASN A 421 13.02 -0.64 -0.94
C ASN A 421 14.18 0.37 -0.96
N ASP A 422 14.13 1.30 -1.92
CA ASP A 422 14.98 2.46 -2.04
C ASP A 422 14.99 3.34 -0.77
N ASP A 423 13.85 3.55 -0.11
CA ASP A 423 13.77 4.29 1.16
C ASP A 423 14.60 3.68 2.28
N PHE A 424 14.64 2.36 2.35
CA PHE A 424 15.53 1.65 3.28
C PHE A 424 17.00 1.98 2.99
N VAL A 425 17.39 2.09 1.71
CA VAL A 425 18.75 2.44 1.32
C VAL A 425 19.05 3.91 1.63
N GLU A 426 18.10 4.81 1.37
CA GLU A 426 18.22 6.22 1.71
C GLU A 426 18.41 6.40 3.22
N SER A 427 17.51 5.82 4.03
CA SER A 427 17.52 5.98 5.48
C SER A 427 18.77 5.40 6.13
N ARG A 428 19.21 4.22 5.68
CA ARG A 428 20.35 3.50 6.28
C ARG A 428 21.71 3.91 5.75
N TYR A 429 21.81 4.26 4.47
CA TYR A 429 23.09 4.50 3.79
C TYR A 429 23.23 5.91 3.23
N GLY A 430 22.16 6.71 3.20
CA GLY A 430 22.18 8.10 2.73
C GLY A 430 22.24 8.23 1.20
N PHE A 431 21.80 7.22 0.45
CA PHE A 431 21.77 7.22 -1.01
C PHE A 431 20.33 7.13 -1.53
N ASN A 432 19.93 8.10 -2.34
CA ASN A 432 18.62 8.18 -2.99
C ASN A 432 18.67 8.04 -4.53
N ASP A 433 19.86 8.19 -5.14
CA ASP A 433 20.08 7.88 -6.55
C ASP A 433 20.82 6.54 -6.66
N ILE A 434 20.05 5.47 -6.84
CA ILE A 434 20.54 4.09 -6.82
C ILE A 434 20.10 3.30 -8.06
N ASP A 435 20.68 2.13 -8.24
CA ASP A 435 20.02 1.03 -8.96
C ASP A 435 19.68 -0.04 -7.93
N MET A 436 18.49 -0.64 -8.04
CA MET A 436 18.09 -1.78 -7.21
C MET A 436 17.52 -2.93 -8.06
N ILE A 437 18.10 -4.12 -7.89
CA ILE A 437 17.69 -5.36 -8.56
C ILE A 437 17.21 -6.37 -7.52
N LYS A 438 16.05 -6.98 -7.73
CA LYS A 438 15.52 -8.09 -6.94
C LYS A 438 15.70 -9.40 -7.71
N ASP A 439 16.07 -10.46 -6.97
CA ASP A 439 16.11 -11.85 -7.45
C ASP A 439 16.74 -12.01 -8.86
N TYR A 440 17.84 -11.28 -9.09
CA TYR A 440 18.71 -11.32 -10.27
C TYR A 440 18.28 -10.54 -11.52
N ASP A 441 17.02 -10.25 -11.75
CA ASP A 441 16.57 -9.67 -13.03
C ASP A 441 15.45 -8.61 -12.91
N GLU A 442 14.83 -8.48 -11.75
CA GLU A 442 13.74 -7.53 -11.54
C GLU A 442 14.30 -6.18 -11.10
N VAL A 443 14.24 -5.18 -11.99
CA VAL A 443 14.58 -3.79 -11.62
C VAL A 443 13.47 -3.24 -10.75
N THR A 444 13.78 -2.93 -9.50
CA THR A 444 12.85 -2.31 -8.55
C THR A 444 13.14 -0.82 -8.33
N ASP A 445 14.34 -0.35 -8.69
CA ASP A 445 14.69 1.06 -8.77
C ASP A 445 15.82 1.26 -9.80
N GLY A 446 15.86 2.41 -10.47
CA GLY A 446 16.91 2.74 -11.42
C GLY A 446 16.88 1.89 -12.71
N ASP A 447 18.01 1.27 -13.08
CA ASP A 447 18.14 0.45 -14.29
C ASP A 447 19.11 -0.74 -14.11
N ALA A 448 19.11 -1.66 -15.09
CA ALA A 448 19.92 -2.87 -15.05
C ALA A 448 21.30 -2.72 -15.71
N ILE A 449 21.70 -1.57 -16.26
CA ILE A 449 22.87 -1.45 -17.14
C ILE A 449 24.16 -1.87 -16.42
N ALA A 450 24.35 -1.38 -15.19
CA ALA A 450 25.52 -1.74 -14.38
C ALA A 450 25.49 -3.19 -13.88
N TYR A 451 24.30 -3.76 -13.74
CA TYR A 451 24.11 -5.14 -13.30
C TYR A 451 24.38 -6.11 -14.45
N ASP A 452 23.86 -5.83 -15.64
CA ASP A 452 24.14 -6.59 -16.86
C ASP A 452 25.65 -6.61 -17.15
N ALA A 453 26.32 -5.46 -17.02
CA ALA A 453 27.77 -5.38 -17.15
C ALA A 453 28.50 -6.21 -16.07
N LEU A 454 27.99 -6.28 -14.84
CA LEU A 454 28.52 -7.16 -13.80
C LEU A 454 28.43 -8.62 -14.25
N ILE A 455 27.25 -9.06 -14.67
CA ILE A 455 27.00 -10.44 -15.10
C ILE A 455 27.85 -10.81 -16.32
N ASP A 456 27.95 -9.94 -17.32
CA ASP A 456 28.77 -10.15 -18.52
C ASP A 456 30.26 -10.34 -18.17
N ASN A 457 30.82 -9.50 -17.31
CA ASN A 457 32.21 -9.63 -16.88
C ASN A 457 32.45 -10.88 -16.02
N PHE A 458 31.48 -11.30 -15.23
CA PHE A 458 31.55 -12.56 -14.48
C PHE A 458 31.45 -13.80 -15.39
N ASN A 459 30.82 -13.65 -16.56
CA ASN A 459 30.73 -14.68 -17.59
C ASN A 459 31.96 -14.71 -18.52
N ASP A 460 32.81 -13.68 -18.51
CA ASP A 460 34.04 -13.63 -19.29
C ASP A 460 35.14 -14.50 -18.66
N GLU A 461 35.34 -15.70 -19.22
CA GLU A 461 36.39 -16.62 -18.79
C GLU A 461 37.80 -16.05 -18.95
N THR A 462 38.01 -15.03 -19.79
CA THR A 462 39.32 -14.40 -20.00
C THR A 462 39.69 -13.45 -18.86
N LEU A 463 38.70 -12.87 -18.17
CA LEU A 463 38.91 -12.10 -16.96
C LEU A 463 39.14 -13.05 -15.78
N SER A 464 40.40 -13.21 -15.38
CA SER A 464 40.81 -14.22 -14.38
C SER A 464 41.97 -13.72 -13.50
N GLY A 465 42.29 -14.48 -12.45
CA GLY A 465 43.41 -14.19 -11.54
C GLY A 465 43.26 -12.84 -10.84
N ASP A 466 44.37 -12.08 -10.75
CA ASP A 466 44.37 -10.77 -10.08
C ASP A 466 43.46 -9.73 -10.78
N ALA A 467 43.37 -9.76 -12.10
CA ALA A 467 42.52 -8.82 -12.85
C ALA A 467 41.03 -9.02 -12.52
N PHE A 468 40.58 -10.27 -12.41
CA PHE A 468 39.22 -10.58 -11.96
C PHE A 468 38.99 -10.14 -10.51
N PHE A 469 39.94 -10.42 -9.62
CA PHE A 469 39.82 -10.03 -8.21
C PHE A 469 39.70 -8.51 -8.06
N GLU A 470 40.55 -7.75 -8.75
CA GLU A 470 40.54 -6.28 -8.73
C GLU A 470 39.24 -5.71 -9.33
N TYR A 471 38.77 -6.29 -10.44
CA TYR A 471 37.47 -5.95 -11.00
C TYR A 471 36.34 -6.21 -10.01
N ALA A 472 36.21 -7.44 -9.49
CA ALA A 472 35.16 -7.82 -8.55
C ALA A 472 35.19 -6.92 -7.31
N GLN A 473 36.36 -6.63 -6.76
CA GLN A 473 36.52 -5.74 -5.61
C GLN A 473 36.10 -4.29 -5.93
N SER A 474 36.20 -3.86 -7.18
CA SER A 474 35.79 -2.53 -7.62
C SER A 474 34.29 -2.37 -7.81
N VAL A 475 33.55 -3.47 -8.03
CA VAL A 475 32.12 -3.43 -8.36
C VAL A 475 31.21 -4.12 -7.35
N ILE A 476 31.73 -4.98 -6.47
CA ILE A 476 30.97 -5.65 -5.40
C ILE A 476 31.54 -5.23 -4.04
N ASP A 477 30.65 -4.93 -3.11
CA ASP A 477 30.98 -4.83 -1.70
C ASP A 477 31.19 -6.24 -1.13
N PHE A 478 32.46 -6.60 -0.91
CA PHE A 478 32.81 -7.96 -0.48
C PHE A 478 32.23 -8.33 0.88
N ASP A 479 32.02 -7.37 1.79
CA ASP A 479 31.54 -7.69 3.13
C ASP A 479 30.06 -8.14 3.09
N SER A 480 29.18 -7.37 2.44
CA SER A 480 27.78 -7.75 2.25
C SER A 480 27.61 -9.02 1.41
N PHE A 481 28.40 -9.16 0.34
CA PHE A 481 28.42 -10.36 -0.50
C PHE A 481 28.85 -11.61 0.30
N THR A 482 29.93 -11.53 1.07
CA THR A 482 30.48 -12.66 1.82
C THR A 482 29.50 -13.11 2.91
N ASP A 483 28.94 -12.16 3.66
CA ASP A 483 27.98 -12.46 4.73
C ASP A 483 26.69 -13.09 4.17
N HIS A 484 26.16 -12.61 3.04
CA HIS A 484 25.01 -13.24 2.35
C HIS A 484 25.26 -14.72 2.05
N TRP A 485 26.37 -15.04 1.40
CA TRP A 485 26.65 -16.42 1.00
C TRP A 485 27.01 -17.33 2.17
N ILE A 486 27.61 -16.79 3.24
CA ILE A 486 27.80 -17.57 4.47
C ILE A 486 26.45 -17.84 5.14
N TYR A 487 25.50 -16.90 5.11
CA TYR A 487 24.15 -17.13 5.63
C TYR A 487 23.44 -18.24 4.84
N GLN A 488 23.42 -18.14 3.52
CA GLN A 488 22.85 -19.17 2.63
C GLN A 488 23.46 -20.56 2.90
N LEU A 489 24.78 -20.63 3.08
CA LEU A 489 25.49 -21.87 3.41
C LEU A 489 25.14 -22.39 4.82
N TYR A 490 25.12 -21.50 5.82
CA TYR A 490 24.88 -21.88 7.21
C TYR A 490 23.47 -22.40 7.42
N THR A 491 22.47 -21.75 6.85
CA THR A 491 21.06 -22.16 6.95
C THR A 491 20.72 -23.32 6.03
N SER A 492 21.59 -23.61 5.05
CA SER A 492 21.30 -24.54 3.95
C SER A 492 19.97 -24.17 3.27
N HIS A 493 19.80 -22.89 2.93
CA HIS A 493 18.51 -22.37 2.47
C HIS A 493 18.05 -22.97 1.13
N GLY A 494 18.99 -23.39 0.28
CA GLY A 494 18.73 -24.04 -1.01
C GLY A 494 18.16 -23.13 -2.11
N ASP A 495 17.66 -21.95 -1.77
CA ASP A 495 17.10 -20.97 -2.70
C ASP A 495 18.10 -19.80 -2.92
N PRO A 496 18.65 -19.63 -4.14
CA PRO A 496 19.53 -18.49 -4.42
C PRO A 496 18.77 -17.17 -4.40
N ASN A 497 17.44 -17.17 -4.49
CA ASN A 497 16.64 -15.95 -4.43
C ASN A 497 16.61 -15.39 -3.00
N ASN A 498 15.70 -14.43 -2.76
CA ASN A 498 15.56 -13.74 -1.48
C ASN A 498 16.70 -12.76 -1.21
N VAL A 499 17.12 -12.09 -2.28
CA VAL A 499 18.19 -11.10 -2.27
C VAL A 499 17.84 -9.91 -3.14
N ARG A 500 18.14 -8.72 -2.64
CA ARG A 500 18.21 -7.49 -3.43
C ARG A 500 19.64 -7.02 -3.53
N TYR A 501 19.95 -6.44 -4.67
CA TYR A 501 21.22 -5.81 -4.99
C TYR A 501 20.96 -4.33 -5.08
N TRP A 502 21.77 -3.51 -4.45
CA TRP A 502 21.71 -2.08 -4.66
C TRP A 502 23.09 -1.48 -4.88
N ARG A 503 23.17 -0.41 -5.67
CA ARG A 503 24.39 0.39 -5.81
C ARG A 503 24.05 1.88 -5.92
N PRO A 504 24.88 2.78 -5.37
CA PRO A 504 24.72 4.20 -5.64
C PRO A 504 25.20 4.54 -7.07
N ARG A 505 24.47 5.43 -7.75
CA ARG A 505 24.77 5.89 -9.12
C ARG A 505 25.86 6.96 -9.15
N GLN A 506 27.02 6.61 -8.60
CA GLN A 506 28.20 7.46 -8.57
C GLN A 506 29.45 6.73 -9.05
N GLU A 507 30.50 7.48 -9.36
CA GLU A 507 31.81 6.93 -9.73
C GLU A 507 32.34 6.02 -8.59
N GLY A 508 32.63 4.77 -8.92
CA GLY A 508 33.09 3.76 -7.94
C GLY A 508 32.00 3.17 -7.03
N GLY A 509 30.72 3.41 -7.32
CA GLY A 509 29.59 2.78 -6.61
C GLY A 509 29.58 1.26 -6.79
N LYS A 510 29.48 0.53 -5.68
CA LYS A 510 29.51 -0.94 -5.62
C LYS A 510 28.14 -1.52 -5.39
N TRP A 511 27.95 -2.75 -5.84
CA TRP A 511 26.79 -3.58 -5.51
C TRP A 511 26.89 -4.12 -4.09
N HIS A 512 25.89 -3.81 -3.28
CA HIS A 512 25.66 -4.28 -1.93
C HIS A 512 24.47 -5.24 -1.90
N TYR A 513 24.49 -6.18 -0.95
CA TYR A 513 23.45 -7.19 -0.79
C TYR A 513 22.50 -6.81 0.36
N ILE A 514 21.19 -6.94 0.10
CA ILE A 514 20.12 -6.96 1.09
C ILE A 514 19.51 -8.36 1.08
N SER A 515 19.60 -9.08 2.19
CA SER A 515 19.10 -10.45 2.29
C SER A 515 17.81 -10.52 3.10
N TYR A 516 16.91 -11.42 2.71
CA TYR A 516 15.64 -11.64 3.38
C TYR A 516 15.20 -13.10 3.25
N ASP A 517 14.03 -13.45 3.82
CA ASP A 517 13.42 -14.78 3.71
C ASP A 517 14.33 -15.97 4.05
N PHE A 518 14.84 -16.02 5.28
CA PHE A 518 15.58 -17.17 5.82
C PHE A 518 14.68 -18.05 6.71
N ASP A 519 13.48 -18.41 6.25
CA ASP A 519 12.57 -19.31 6.97
C ASP A 519 12.61 -20.77 6.51
N TRP A 520 13.33 -21.06 5.42
CA TRP A 520 13.45 -22.41 4.88
C TRP A 520 14.84 -23.01 5.14
N TRP A 521 15.15 -23.25 6.42
CA TRP A 521 16.38 -23.97 6.77
C TRP A 521 16.16 -25.46 6.51
N GLU A 522 16.90 -26.04 5.55
CA GLU A 522 16.69 -27.44 5.13
C GLU A 522 17.06 -28.47 6.22
N ASN A 523 17.83 -28.08 7.26
CA ASN A 523 18.50 -29.01 8.20
C ASN A 523 18.02 -28.96 9.67
N LEU A 524 16.71 -28.89 9.92
CA LEU A 524 16.15 -28.83 11.30
C LEU A 524 15.60 -30.16 11.85
N GLY A 525 15.77 -31.29 11.15
CA GLY A 525 15.26 -32.62 11.54
C GLY A 525 16.31 -33.60 12.08
N ASP A 526 15.85 -34.70 12.68
CA ASP A 526 16.68 -35.80 13.21
C ASP A 526 17.32 -36.70 12.13
N GLU A 527 16.87 -36.58 10.86
CA GLU A 527 17.32 -37.43 9.75
C GLU A 527 18.43 -36.73 8.94
N PRO A 528 19.68 -37.24 8.93
CA PRO A 528 20.86 -36.56 8.36
C PRO A 528 20.88 -36.45 6.82
N ASN A 529 19.80 -36.78 6.12
CA ASN A 529 19.76 -36.91 4.66
C ASN A 529 18.67 -36.08 3.96
N GLU A 530 17.90 -35.26 4.66
CA GLU A 530 16.96 -34.35 4.00
C GLU A 530 17.73 -33.09 3.56
N PHE A 531 18.36 -33.20 2.38
CA PHE A 531 18.92 -32.11 1.57
C PHE A 531 19.96 -31.21 2.28
N VAL A 532 21.23 -31.62 2.19
CA VAL A 532 22.36 -30.72 2.47
C VAL A 532 22.68 -29.95 1.19
N SER A 533 22.25 -28.69 1.11
CA SER A 533 22.85 -27.73 0.18
C SER A 533 24.32 -27.51 0.56
N SER A 534 25.22 -28.28 -0.06
CA SER A 534 26.64 -28.21 0.26
C SER A 534 27.29 -27.03 -0.47
N LEU A 535 28.40 -26.49 0.07
CA LEU A 535 29.23 -25.50 -0.65
C LEU A 535 29.56 -25.97 -2.09
N ARG A 536 29.69 -27.28 -2.28
CA ARG A 536 29.89 -27.89 -3.60
C ARG A 536 28.68 -27.72 -4.52
N ASP A 537 27.46 -27.83 -3.99
CA ASP A 537 26.24 -27.63 -4.77
C ASP A 537 26.06 -26.16 -5.15
N PHE A 538 26.37 -25.23 -4.22
CA PHE A 538 26.49 -23.80 -4.51
C PHE A 538 27.51 -23.52 -5.62
N MET A 539 28.71 -24.12 -5.55
CA MET A 539 29.76 -23.96 -6.57
C MET A 539 29.42 -24.60 -7.93
N ASN A 540 28.59 -25.64 -7.94
CA ASN A 540 28.17 -26.32 -9.16
C ASN A 540 26.89 -25.74 -9.77
N GLY A 541 26.24 -24.79 -9.10
CA GLY A 541 25.05 -24.11 -9.60
C GLY A 541 25.37 -23.32 -10.87
N SER A 542 24.63 -23.59 -11.95
CA SER A 542 24.89 -23.01 -13.28
C SER A 542 24.08 -21.76 -13.61
N THR A 543 23.24 -21.27 -12.68
CA THR A 543 22.28 -20.18 -12.91
C THR A 543 22.33 -19.15 -11.77
N GLY A 544 22.08 -17.87 -12.12
CA GLY A 544 21.93 -16.77 -11.15
C GLY A 544 23.13 -16.59 -10.22
N GLY A 545 22.85 -16.33 -8.94
CA GLY A 545 23.84 -15.99 -7.91
C GLY A 545 24.84 -17.09 -7.59
N TYR A 546 24.45 -18.36 -7.75
CA TYR A 546 25.37 -19.49 -7.58
C TYR A 546 26.57 -19.40 -8.52
N LYS A 547 26.36 -18.87 -9.73
CA LYS A 547 27.44 -18.63 -10.68
C LYS A 547 28.41 -17.54 -10.21
N ILE A 548 27.89 -16.46 -9.61
CA ILE A 548 28.69 -15.36 -9.07
C ILE A 548 29.56 -15.87 -7.92
N LEU A 549 28.97 -16.60 -6.95
CA LEU A 549 29.74 -17.20 -5.86
C LEU A 549 30.76 -18.21 -6.37
N GLY A 550 30.37 -19.11 -7.28
CA GLY A 550 31.26 -20.10 -7.87
C GLY A 550 32.49 -19.44 -8.51
N ARG A 551 32.27 -18.41 -9.33
CA ARG A 551 33.35 -17.64 -9.98
C ARG A 551 34.24 -16.92 -8.96
N MET A 552 33.67 -16.37 -7.91
CA MET A 552 34.42 -15.74 -6.82
C MET A 552 35.30 -16.75 -6.08
N LEU A 553 34.78 -17.94 -5.77
CA LEU A 553 35.50 -19.01 -5.09
C LEU A 553 36.55 -19.72 -5.96
N GLU A 554 36.54 -19.55 -7.29
CA GLU A 554 37.66 -19.97 -8.14
C GLU A 554 38.92 -19.13 -7.88
N ASN A 555 38.76 -17.88 -7.44
CA ASN A 555 39.87 -16.98 -7.12
C ASN A 555 40.45 -17.25 -5.72
N ASP A 556 41.73 -17.60 -5.62
CA ASP A 556 42.35 -17.97 -4.35
C ASP A 556 42.38 -16.83 -3.32
N ARG A 557 42.47 -15.57 -3.74
CA ARG A 557 42.48 -14.42 -2.82
C ARG A 557 41.09 -14.22 -2.20
N TYR A 558 40.04 -14.28 -3.00
CA TYR A 558 38.68 -14.17 -2.46
C TYR A 558 38.31 -15.39 -1.63
N LYS A 559 38.72 -16.60 -2.04
CA LYS A 559 38.53 -17.82 -1.25
C LYS A 559 39.11 -17.71 0.15
N GLU A 560 40.29 -17.10 0.30
CA GLU A 560 40.88 -16.84 1.63
C GLU A 560 40.02 -15.87 2.46
N ILE A 561 39.48 -14.81 1.85
CA ILE A 561 38.54 -13.89 2.52
C ILE A 561 37.30 -14.65 3.01
N PHE A 562 36.67 -15.43 2.12
CA PHE A 562 35.47 -16.21 2.42
C PHE A 562 35.71 -17.21 3.57
N LEU A 563 36.81 -17.97 3.50
CA LEU A 563 37.13 -18.96 4.52
C LEU A 563 37.45 -18.31 5.88
N ASN A 564 38.14 -17.18 5.89
CA ASN A 564 38.43 -16.44 7.12
C ASN A 564 37.14 -15.89 7.74
N ARG A 565 36.25 -15.31 6.94
CA ARG A 565 34.96 -14.81 7.44
C ARG A 565 34.05 -15.93 7.92
N LEU A 566 33.99 -17.05 7.21
CA LEU A 566 33.25 -18.25 7.65
C LEU A 566 33.80 -18.78 8.98
N ALA A 567 35.13 -18.87 9.11
CA ALA A 567 35.75 -19.30 10.36
C ALA A 567 35.44 -18.32 11.51
N ASP A 568 35.47 -17.01 11.25
CA ASP A 568 35.11 -15.99 12.24
C ASP A 568 33.67 -16.17 12.74
N LEU A 569 32.69 -16.26 11.82
CA LEU A 569 31.27 -16.43 12.19
C LEU A 569 31.01 -17.75 12.93
N LEU A 570 31.61 -18.85 12.48
CA LEU A 570 31.53 -20.15 13.17
C LEU A 570 32.13 -20.13 14.57
N ASN A 571 33.12 -19.27 14.85
CA ASN A 571 33.74 -19.13 16.17
C ASN A 571 33.13 -18.00 17.02
N THR A 572 32.12 -17.31 16.51
CA THR A 572 31.46 -16.17 17.17
C THR A 572 29.95 -16.30 17.14
N SER A 573 29.28 -15.63 16.19
CA SER A 573 27.83 -15.46 16.11
C SER A 573 27.06 -16.76 15.85
N PHE A 574 27.71 -17.79 15.31
CA PHE A 574 27.11 -19.10 15.03
C PHE A 574 27.48 -20.19 16.02
N GLN A 575 28.10 -19.83 17.14
CA GLN A 575 28.36 -20.80 18.21
C GLN A 575 27.05 -21.35 18.78
N PRO A 576 26.92 -22.69 18.96
CA PRO A 576 25.68 -23.29 19.44
C PRO A 576 25.14 -22.68 20.74
N GLU A 577 26.00 -22.37 21.71
CA GLU A 577 25.58 -21.76 22.98
C GLU A 577 24.95 -20.38 22.78
N TYR A 578 25.51 -19.58 21.86
CA TYR A 578 24.96 -18.27 21.52
C TYR A 578 23.62 -18.40 20.78
N MET A 579 23.55 -19.29 19.79
CA MET A 579 22.33 -19.56 19.03
C MET A 579 21.18 -20.02 19.93
N MET A 580 21.45 -20.94 20.87
CA MET A 580 20.46 -21.40 21.84
C MET A 580 19.99 -20.26 22.75
N GLY A 581 20.91 -19.41 23.22
CA GLY A 581 20.55 -18.24 24.02
C GLY A 581 19.68 -17.24 23.26
N LEU A 582 19.89 -17.06 21.96
CA LEU A 582 19.02 -16.24 21.12
C LEU A 582 17.64 -16.86 20.92
N ILE A 583 17.56 -18.17 20.69
CA ILE A 583 16.27 -18.89 20.60
C ILE A 583 15.47 -18.71 21.88
N ASP A 584 16.11 -18.90 23.05
CA ASP A 584 15.46 -18.71 24.35
C ASP A 584 14.98 -17.26 24.54
N SER A 585 15.74 -16.27 24.04
CA SER A 585 15.37 -14.86 24.09
C SER A 585 14.16 -14.55 23.21
N ILE A 586 14.13 -15.07 21.98
CA ILE A 586 13.01 -14.87 21.05
C ILE A 586 11.76 -15.56 21.60
N ASP A 587 11.88 -16.80 22.09
CA ASP A 587 10.78 -17.54 22.73
C ASP A 587 10.22 -16.76 23.93
N THR A 588 11.09 -16.29 24.82
CA THR A 588 10.68 -15.52 26.00
C THR A 588 9.87 -14.26 25.63
N ALA A 589 10.20 -13.60 24.52
CA ALA A 589 9.53 -12.38 24.09
C ALA A 589 8.09 -12.62 23.61
N ILE A 590 7.80 -13.75 22.96
CA ILE A 590 6.49 -14.00 22.33
C ILE A 590 5.64 -15.06 23.06
N ASN A 591 6.26 -15.93 23.88
CA ASN A 591 5.59 -17.02 24.58
C ASN A 591 4.36 -16.58 25.42
N PRO A 592 4.34 -15.40 26.10
CA PRO A 592 3.15 -14.94 26.79
C PRO A 592 1.92 -14.75 25.87
N GLU A 593 2.13 -14.49 24.58
CA GLU A 593 1.07 -14.26 23.59
C GLU A 593 0.70 -15.52 22.79
N MET A 594 1.54 -16.56 22.81
CA MET A 594 1.37 -17.77 21.99
C MET A 594 0.04 -18.48 22.23
N SER A 595 -0.42 -18.55 23.48
CA SER A 595 -1.71 -19.19 23.79
C SER A 595 -2.90 -18.48 23.13
N ARG A 596 -2.86 -17.14 23.04
CA ARG A 596 -3.89 -16.34 22.37
C ARG A 596 -3.81 -16.47 20.85
N ASP A 597 -2.59 -16.43 20.29
CA ASP A 597 -2.39 -16.62 18.85
C ASP A 597 -2.89 -18.00 18.39
N ILE A 598 -2.53 -19.07 19.13
CA ILE A 598 -3.03 -20.43 18.86
C ILE A 598 -4.56 -20.44 18.89
N ALA A 599 -5.17 -19.96 19.98
CA ALA A 599 -6.63 -19.95 20.11
C ALA A 599 -7.34 -19.22 18.96
N ARG A 600 -6.77 -18.12 18.46
CA ARG A 600 -7.33 -17.37 17.32
C ARG A 600 -7.28 -18.17 16.01
N TRP A 601 -6.20 -18.91 15.78
CA TRP A 601 -5.91 -19.55 14.49
C TRP A 601 -6.20 -21.06 14.46
N THR A 602 -6.49 -21.71 15.59
CA THR A 602 -6.93 -23.13 15.63
C THR A 602 -8.44 -23.32 15.71
N ASP A 603 -9.19 -22.35 16.24
CA ASP A 603 -10.61 -22.55 16.63
C ASP A 603 -11.64 -22.05 15.60
N GLY A 604 -11.27 -21.69 14.36
CA GLY A 604 -12.23 -20.99 13.49
C GLY A 604 -11.95 -20.84 12.01
N TRP A 605 -11.19 -21.73 11.37
CA TRP A 605 -11.09 -21.80 9.91
C TRP A 605 -11.30 -23.22 9.40
#